data_AF-A0A8X7VDC7-F1
#
_entry.id   AF-A0A8X7VDC7-F1
#
_cell.length_a   1.000
_cell.length_b   1.000
_cell.length_c   1.000
_cell.angle_alpha   90.00
_cell.angle_beta   90.00
_cell.angle_gamma   90.00
#
_symmetry.space_group_name_H-M   'P 1'
#
loop_
_entity.id
_entity.type
_entity.pdbx_description
1 polymer ?
#
loop_
_entity_poly.entity_id
_entity_poly.type
_entity_poly.pdbx_seq_one_letter_code
_entity_poly.pdbx_strand_id
1 'polypeptide(L)'
;MVLAGDVFDFPVRKDIIHHVVRWQLAKCQHGTHSTKTIIEVSGTGRKPWNQKGTGRSRHGTLRGPQFRGGCVMHGPRPRSQAIKMNKQVRRLGLKIALTARAAEGKSLLAFDDLALPMHKTKNTVNYYN
;
A
#
# COMPACT_ATOMS: atom_id res chain seq x y z
N MET A 1 36.58 3.48 -10.03
CA MET A 1 35.82 2.41 -9.33
C MET A 1 35.40 1.34 -10.34
N VAL A 2 35.54 0.05 -10.02
CA VAL A 2 35.07 -1.06 -10.87
C VAL A 2 33.73 -1.56 -10.32
N LEU A 3 32.73 -1.75 -11.19
CA LEU A 3 31.41 -2.26 -10.82
C LEU A 3 31.37 -3.80 -10.89
N ALA A 4 30.75 -4.44 -9.91
CA ALA A 4 30.61 -5.89 -9.87
C ALA A 4 29.59 -6.38 -10.92
N GLY A 5 30.04 -7.19 -11.88
CA GLY A 5 29.18 -7.71 -12.94
C GLY A 5 27.98 -8.51 -12.42
N ASP A 6 28.14 -9.26 -11.33
CA ASP A 6 27.05 -10.03 -10.73
C ASP A 6 25.95 -9.17 -10.08
N VAL A 7 26.10 -7.85 -9.99
CA VAL A 7 25.08 -6.93 -9.46
C VAL A 7 24.58 -6.00 -10.54
N PHE A 8 25.49 -5.52 -11.40
CA PHE A 8 25.20 -4.49 -12.39
C PHE A 8 25.01 -5.05 -13.82
N ASP A 9 25.21 -6.34 -14.06
CA ASP A 9 25.02 -6.99 -15.37
C ASP A 9 24.02 -8.16 -15.31
N PHE A 10 22.74 -7.83 -15.14
CA PHE A 10 21.62 -8.77 -15.15
C PHE A 10 20.64 -8.48 -16.29
N PRO A 11 20.04 -9.52 -16.91
CA PRO A 11 19.03 -9.31 -17.94
C PRO A 11 17.82 -8.56 -17.38
N VAL A 12 17.41 -7.49 -18.08
CA VAL A 12 16.31 -6.63 -17.62
C VAL A 12 14.98 -7.36 -17.69
N ARG A 13 14.43 -7.68 -16.51
CA ARG A 13 13.18 -8.44 -16.34
C ARG A 13 12.10 -7.61 -15.65
N LYS A 14 11.14 -7.13 -16.45
CA LYS A 14 10.05 -6.23 -16.02
C LYS A 14 9.07 -6.89 -15.06
N ASP A 15 8.84 -8.19 -15.23
CA ASP A 15 7.97 -9.02 -14.38
C ASP A 15 8.44 -9.00 -12.92
N ILE A 16 9.73 -9.23 -12.67
CA ILE A 16 10.30 -9.26 -11.32
C ILE A 16 10.21 -7.88 -10.68
N ILE A 17 10.54 -6.81 -11.42
CA ILE A 17 10.42 -5.44 -10.90
C ILE A 17 8.97 -5.13 -10.50
N HIS A 18 8.01 -5.46 -11.36
CA HIS A 18 6.59 -5.22 -11.09
C HIS A 18 6.12 -5.96 -9.81
N HIS A 19 6.50 -7.22 -9.63
CA HIS A 19 6.20 -7.96 -8.41
C HIS A 19 6.81 -7.31 -7.16
N VAL A 20 8.06 -6.85 -7.26
CA VAL A 20 8.76 -6.22 -6.15
C VAL A 20 8.13 -4.88 -5.76
N VAL A 21 7.79 -4.06 -6.75
CA VAL A 21 7.13 -2.76 -6.52
C VAL A 21 5.75 -2.97 -5.89
N ARG A 22 4.94 -3.91 -6.41
CA ARG A 22 3.63 -4.23 -5.81
C ARG A 22 3.74 -4.71 -4.37
N TRP A 23 4.72 -5.56 -4.08
CA TRP A 23 5.00 -6.01 -2.72
C TRP A 23 5.34 -4.84 -1.80
N GLN A 24 6.23 -3.94 -2.23
CA GLN A 24 6.64 -2.78 -1.45
C GLN A 24 5.48 -1.82 -1.19
N LEU A 25 4.72 -1.46 -2.24
CA LEU A 25 3.57 -0.57 -2.13
C LEU A 25 2.47 -1.14 -1.24
N ALA A 26 2.15 -2.42 -1.39
CA ALA A 26 1.15 -3.08 -0.55
C ALA A 26 1.56 -3.13 0.93
N LYS A 27 2.87 -3.31 1.20
CA LYS A 27 3.40 -3.33 2.57
C LYS A 27 3.41 -1.94 3.23
N CYS A 28 3.53 -0.86 2.45
CA CYS A 28 3.47 0.51 2.97
C CYS A 28 2.06 0.95 3.39
N GLN A 29 1.01 0.22 3.00
CA GLN A 29 -0.36 0.58 3.35
C GLN A 29 -0.66 0.30 4.82
N HIS A 30 -1.22 1.29 5.51
CA HIS A 30 -1.52 1.21 6.94
C HIS A 30 -2.80 0.40 7.24
N GLY A 31 -3.82 0.50 6.37
CA GLY A 31 -5.01 -0.36 6.46
C GLY A 31 -5.98 -0.05 7.60
N THR A 32 -6.08 1.21 8.05
CA THR A 32 -6.97 1.64 9.17
C THR A 32 -8.41 1.97 8.76
N HIS A 33 -8.81 1.62 7.54
CA HIS A 33 -10.19 1.80 7.11
C HIS A 33 -11.14 0.94 7.94
N SER A 34 -12.20 1.55 8.49
CA SER A 34 -13.20 0.84 9.29
C SER A 34 -14.58 1.45 9.09
N THR A 35 -15.57 0.59 8.93
CA THR A 35 -17.00 0.96 8.92
C THR A 35 -17.75 0.20 10.01
N LYS A 36 -18.83 0.82 10.52
CA LYS A 36 -19.68 0.19 11.53
C LYS A 36 -20.52 -0.93 10.92
N THR A 37 -20.36 -2.11 11.46
CA THR A 37 -21.26 -3.25 11.25
C THR A 37 -22.54 -3.11 12.06
N ILE A 38 -23.51 -3.97 11.79
CA ILE A 38 -24.84 -3.94 12.43
C ILE A 38 -24.79 -3.95 13.96
N ILE A 39 -23.79 -4.59 14.55
CA ILE A 39 -23.61 -4.70 16.00
C ILE A 39 -23.05 -3.40 16.60
N GLU A 40 -22.20 -2.70 15.86
CA GLU A 40 -21.51 -1.47 16.29
C GLU A 40 -22.36 -0.20 16.08
N VAL A 41 -23.39 -0.29 15.23
CA VAL A 41 -24.36 0.80 15.08
C VAL A 41 -25.22 0.90 16.33
N SER A 42 -25.24 2.09 16.93
CA SER A 42 -26.07 2.39 18.09
C SER A 42 -27.57 2.32 17.72
N GLY A 43 -28.35 1.68 18.57
CA GLY A 43 -29.80 1.54 18.40
C GLY A 43 -30.36 0.30 19.10
N THR A 44 -31.68 0.23 19.22
CA THR A 44 -32.34 -0.88 19.92
C THR A 44 -32.26 -2.19 19.12
N GLY A 45 -32.15 -3.31 19.84
CA GLY A 45 -32.35 -4.66 19.30
C GLY A 45 -33.83 -5.09 19.28
N ARG A 46 -34.74 -4.26 19.83
CA ARG A 46 -36.17 -4.54 19.83
C ARG A 46 -36.70 -4.53 18.41
N LYS A 47 -37.56 -5.51 18.11
CA LYS A 47 -38.25 -5.58 16.84
C LYS A 47 -39.07 -4.30 16.59
N PRO A 48 -38.95 -3.66 15.42
CA PRO A 48 -39.61 -2.38 15.17
C PRO A 48 -41.13 -2.46 15.17
N TRP A 49 -41.70 -3.59 14.71
CA TRP A 49 -43.13 -3.87 14.74
C TRP A 49 -43.40 -5.39 14.69
N ASN A 50 -44.66 -5.77 14.91
CA ASN A 50 -45.11 -7.16 14.93
C ASN A 50 -44.83 -7.88 13.59
N GLN A 51 -44.66 -9.21 13.63
CA GLN A 51 -44.31 -10.00 12.44
C GLN A 51 -45.37 -9.94 11.33
N LYS A 52 -46.63 -9.68 11.68
CA LYS A 52 -47.79 -9.60 10.80
C LYS A 52 -48.78 -8.54 11.34
N GLY A 53 -49.74 -8.12 10.51
CA GLY A 53 -50.85 -7.25 10.91
C GLY A 53 -50.62 -5.74 10.73
N THR A 54 -49.48 -5.31 10.20
CA THR A 54 -49.13 -3.88 10.07
C THR A 54 -49.15 -3.34 8.63
N GLY A 55 -49.36 -4.19 7.62
CA GLY A 55 -49.29 -3.80 6.20
C GLY A 55 -47.89 -3.44 5.69
N ARG A 56 -46.86 -3.47 6.55
CA ARG A 56 -45.46 -3.16 6.22
C ARG A 56 -44.65 -4.42 5.91
N SER A 57 -43.51 -4.23 5.24
CA SER A 57 -42.49 -5.28 5.09
C SER A 57 -42.02 -5.80 6.46
N ARG A 58 -41.55 -7.05 6.49
CA ARG A 58 -41.06 -7.66 7.73
C ARG A 58 -39.63 -7.21 8.00
N HIS A 59 -39.36 -6.70 9.20
CA HIS A 59 -38.01 -6.33 9.62
C HIS A 59 -37.70 -6.78 11.05
N GLY A 60 -36.45 -7.19 11.27
CA GLY A 60 -35.93 -7.57 12.58
C GLY A 60 -35.37 -6.40 13.38
N THR A 61 -34.78 -5.41 12.71
CA THR A 61 -34.16 -4.22 13.31
C THR A 61 -34.16 -3.05 12.33
N LEU A 62 -34.15 -1.81 12.84
CA LEU A 62 -33.95 -0.60 12.05
C LEU A 62 -32.46 -0.30 11.78
N ARG A 63 -31.53 -1.03 12.40
CA ARG A 63 -30.08 -0.87 12.18
C ARG A 63 -29.57 -1.53 10.89
N GLY A 64 -30.46 -2.16 10.13
CA GLY A 64 -30.13 -2.82 8.87
C GLY A 64 -29.68 -1.84 7.78
N PRO A 65 -28.93 -2.32 6.78
CA PRO A 65 -28.31 -1.49 5.74
C PRO A 65 -29.31 -0.79 4.82
N GLN A 66 -30.51 -1.35 4.67
CA GLN A 66 -31.58 -0.75 3.85
C GLN A 66 -32.17 0.51 4.48
N PHE A 67 -31.93 0.73 5.78
CA PHE A 67 -32.44 1.89 6.51
C PHE A 67 -31.42 3.02 6.57
N ARG A 68 -31.90 4.26 6.53
CA ARG A 68 -31.07 5.44 6.75
C ARG A 68 -30.49 5.42 8.16
N GLY A 69 -29.18 5.63 8.28
CA GLY A 69 -28.46 5.55 9.56
C GLY A 69 -28.17 4.11 10.03
N GLY A 70 -28.49 3.11 9.20
CA GLY A 70 -28.13 1.71 9.43
C GLY A 70 -26.65 1.40 9.16
N CYS A 71 -26.28 0.14 9.30
CA CYS A 71 -24.90 -0.31 9.10
C CYS A 71 -24.48 -0.35 7.63
N VAL A 72 -23.17 -0.35 7.40
CA VAL A 72 -22.59 -0.56 6.07
C VAL A 72 -22.40 -2.06 5.83
N MET A 73 -23.03 -2.62 4.78
CA MET A 73 -22.77 -4.00 4.35
C MET A 73 -21.52 -4.09 3.49
N HIS A 74 -20.72 -5.15 3.70
CA HIS A 74 -19.44 -5.37 3.03
C HIS A 74 -18.49 -4.17 3.07
N GLY A 75 -18.62 -3.34 4.11
CA GLY A 75 -17.75 -2.20 4.32
C GLY A 75 -16.33 -2.62 4.72
N PRO A 76 -15.33 -1.77 4.49
CA PRO A 76 -13.95 -2.03 4.83
C PRO A 76 -13.76 -2.26 6.34
N ARG A 77 -12.95 -3.25 6.70
CA ARG A 77 -12.50 -3.54 8.06
C ARG A 77 -10.98 -3.41 8.16
N PRO A 78 -10.43 -2.96 9.30
CA PRO A 78 -8.99 -2.80 9.43
C PRO A 78 -8.27 -4.11 9.15
N ARG A 79 -7.37 -4.10 8.16
CA ARG A 79 -6.62 -5.29 7.76
C ARG A 79 -5.29 -4.91 7.15
N SER A 80 -4.30 -5.77 7.31
CA SER A 80 -3.03 -5.63 6.60
C SER A 80 -3.19 -5.98 5.12
N GLN A 81 -2.59 -5.17 4.26
CA GLN A 81 -2.50 -5.42 2.81
C GLN A 81 -1.16 -6.06 2.42
N ALA A 82 -0.29 -6.31 3.41
CA ALA A 82 1.06 -6.80 3.16
C ALA A 82 1.04 -8.22 2.56
N ILE A 83 1.68 -8.36 1.41
CA ILE A 83 1.97 -9.66 0.78
C ILE A 83 3.40 -10.10 1.13
N LYS A 84 3.64 -11.42 1.16
CA LYS A 84 4.98 -11.99 1.39
C LYS A 84 5.72 -12.18 0.07
N MET A 85 7.05 -12.09 0.11
CA MET A 85 7.90 -12.32 -1.06
C MET A 85 9.26 -12.90 -0.66
N ASN A 86 9.75 -13.83 -1.48
CA ASN A 86 11.00 -14.54 -1.22
C ASN A 86 12.20 -13.57 -1.15
N LYS A 87 13.14 -13.85 -0.24
CA LYS A 87 14.35 -13.02 -0.05
C LYS A 87 15.20 -12.96 -1.32
N GLN A 88 15.32 -14.07 -2.04
CA GLN A 88 16.08 -14.14 -3.30
C GLN A 88 15.46 -13.26 -4.39
N VAL A 89 14.13 -13.27 -4.53
CA VAL A 89 13.40 -12.43 -5.51
C VAL A 89 13.56 -10.94 -5.19
N ARG A 90 13.55 -10.56 -3.90
CA ARG A 90 13.84 -9.18 -3.48
C ARG A 90 15.22 -8.71 -3.90
N ARG A 91 16.24 -9.53 -3.65
CA ARG A 91 17.63 -9.24 -4.05
C ARG A 91 17.76 -9.15 -5.57
N LEU A 92 17.14 -10.08 -6.28
CA LEU A 92 17.14 -10.12 -7.74
C LEU A 92 16.50 -8.85 -8.34
N GLY A 93 15.35 -8.41 -7.82
CA GLY A 93 14.71 -7.18 -8.29
C GLY A 93 15.59 -5.94 -8.09
N LEU A 94 16.33 -5.86 -6.99
CA LEU A 94 17.27 -4.77 -6.74
C LEU A 94 18.46 -4.81 -7.70
N LYS A 95 19.01 -5.99 -7.98
CA LYS A 95 20.08 -6.16 -8.99
C LYS A 95 19.61 -5.68 -10.36
N ILE A 96 18.45 -6.14 -10.82
CA ILE A 96 17.88 -5.74 -12.12
C ILE A 96 17.64 -4.22 -12.19
N ALA A 97 17.16 -3.60 -11.10
CA ALA A 97 16.94 -2.15 -11.05
C ALA A 97 18.26 -1.36 -11.15
N LEU A 98 19.32 -1.81 -10.47
CA LEU A 98 20.64 -1.20 -10.56
C LEU A 98 21.28 -1.40 -11.94
N THR A 99 21.15 -2.58 -12.55
CA THR A 99 21.58 -2.82 -13.93
C THR A 99 20.90 -1.87 -14.90
N ALA A 100 19.58 -1.71 -14.81
CA ALA A 100 18.84 -0.81 -15.69
C ALA A 100 19.35 0.65 -15.56
N ARG A 101 19.61 1.10 -14.33
CA ARG A 101 20.20 2.44 -14.08
C ARG A 101 21.61 2.58 -14.62
N ALA A 102 22.46 1.56 -14.44
CA ALA A 102 23.81 1.55 -14.98
C ALA A 102 23.83 1.56 -16.52
N ALA A 103 22.93 0.81 -17.16
CA ALA A 103 22.83 0.72 -18.62
C ALA A 103 22.40 2.04 -19.28
N GLU A 104 21.59 2.85 -18.61
CA GLU A 104 21.16 4.18 -19.09
C GLU A 104 22.28 5.24 -19.01
N GLY A 105 23.43 4.93 -18.38
CA GLY A 105 24.67 5.71 -18.36
C GLY A 105 24.64 7.05 -17.61
N LYS A 106 23.48 7.72 -17.55
CA LYS A 106 23.30 9.06 -16.92
C LYS A 106 22.60 9.03 -15.57
N SER A 107 22.06 7.88 -15.14
CA SER A 107 21.20 7.80 -13.96
C SER A 107 21.87 7.18 -12.72
N LEU A 108 23.09 6.65 -12.86
CA LEU A 108 23.89 6.14 -11.75
C LEU A 108 25.18 6.96 -11.62
N LEU A 109 25.29 7.74 -10.54
CA LEU A 109 26.49 8.52 -10.21
C LEU A 109 27.16 7.91 -8.98
N ALA A 110 28.47 7.69 -9.06
CA ALA A 110 29.29 7.26 -7.93
C ALA A 110 30.00 8.48 -7.34
N PHE A 111 29.82 8.70 -6.04
CA PHE A 111 30.53 9.73 -5.27
C PHE A 111 31.52 9.05 -4.34
N ASP A 112 32.76 9.51 -4.35
CA ASP A 112 33.79 9.00 -3.42
C ASP A 112 33.54 9.51 -1.98
N ASP A 113 33.04 10.74 -1.86
CA ASP A 113 32.61 11.34 -0.60
C ASP A 113 31.43 12.29 -0.84
N LEU A 114 30.56 12.42 0.17
CA LEU A 114 29.38 13.28 0.17
C LEU A 114 29.51 14.36 1.25
N ALA A 115 30.63 15.08 1.25
CA ALA A 115 30.88 16.16 2.19
C ALA A 115 29.98 17.37 1.92
N LEU A 116 29.03 17.61 2.82
CA LEU A 116 28.20 18.82 2.87
C LEU A 116 28.70 19.71 4.02
N PRO A 117 29.54 20.73 3.77
CA PRO A 117 30.20 21.50 4.84
C PRO A 117 29.23 22.25 5.76
N MET A 118 28.00 22.52 5.31
CA MET A 118 26.90 23.06 6.12
C MET A 118 25.59 22.37 5.72
N HIS A 119 24.71 22.15 6.69
CA HIS A 119 23.34 21.63 6.49
C HIS A 119 22.37 22.66 5.88
N LYS A 120 22.88 23.53 5.00
CA LYS A 120 22.13 24.58 4.33
C LYS A 120 21.62 24.09 2.98
N THR A 121 20.31 24.14 2.78
CA THR A 121 19.62 23.70 1.56
C THR A 121 20.11 24.40 0.28
N LYS A 122 20.65 25.63 0.40
CA LYS A 122 21.23 26.36 -0.74
C LYS A 122 22.39 25.59 -1.39
N ASN A 123 23.20 24.89 -0.60
CA ASN A 123 24.36 24.14 -1.12
C ASN A 123 23.92 22.98 -2.01
N THR A 124 22.87 22.24 -1.60
CA THR A 124 22.31 21.14 -2.39
C THR A 124 21.59 21.62 -3.64
N VAL A 125 20.90 22.77 -3.59
CA VAL A 125 20.23 23.34 -4.78
C VAL A 125 21.25 23.80 -5.82
N ASN A 126 22.32 24.49 -5.40
CA ASN A 126 23.40 24.90 -6.28
C ASN A 126 24.16 23.72 -6.90
N TYR A 127 24.25 22.59 -6.19
CA TYR A 127 24.86 21.38 -6.73
C TYR A 127 23.98 20.68 -7.78
N TYR A 128 22.66 20.77 -7.62
CA TYR A 128 21.70 20.12 -8.53
C TYR A 128 21.48 20.88 -9.84
N ASN A 129 21.50 22.22 -9.79
CA ASN A 129 21.29 23.11 -10.95
C ASN A 129 22.54 23.22 -11.81
#